data_AF-A0A0J7BAT2-F1
#
_entry.id   AF-A0A0J7BAT2-F1
#
_cell.length_a   1.000
_cell.length_b   1.000
_cell.length_c   1.000
_cell.angle_alpha   90.00
_cell.angle_beta   90.00
_cell.angle_gamma   90.00
#
_symmetry.space_group_name_H-M   'P 1'
#
loop_
_entity.id
_entity.type
_entity.pdbx_description
1 polymer ?
#
loop_
_entity_poly.entity_id
_entity_poly.type
_entity_poly.pdbx_seq_one_letter_code
_entity_poly.pdbx_strand_id
1 'polypeptide(L)'
;MRLSSSLIALAALAVQALALPVNELAERDTGLDVKLIPIGNTRVKAIITNNADHEMSFVKYNTLFDSSPVRKVQISKDGSIVPFNGMRLYYDINNLPKEAYKTLAPGGLRNCVTYAQRAAQAASGGNAQKFQEYFKTTSQQARQSVARRFQAIAQECSSANQGRTIYFCQDVYRNCQRGLIAYTIPARSHVVNCPDYWRLPPVVNRGLDPDHGYVVVHEFTHATSIFSPGTVDHAYGYEQCRRLNAQQSLSNADNYSLFAADVTRN
;
A
#
# COMPACT_ATOMS: atom_id res chain seq x y z
N MET A 1 -16.25 -74.35 -31.14
CA MET A 1 -15.62 -73.74 -29.96
C MET A 1 -15.19 -72.33 -30.32
N ARG A 2 -15.73 -71.34 -29.60
CA ARG A 2 -15.43 -69.91 -29.74
C ARG A 2 -14.16 -69.61 -28.94
N LEU A 3 -13.19 -68.91 -29.52
CA LEU A 3 -12.11 -68.26 -28.77
C LEU A 3 -12.00 -66.82 -29.27
N SER A 4 -12.51 -65.92 -28.44
CA SER A 4 -12.54 -64.48 -28.58
C SER A 4 -11.13 -63.92 -28.45
N SER A 5 -10.68 -63.12 -29.42
CA SER A 5 -9.42 -62.37 -29.35
C SER A 5 -9.61 -61.12 -28.49
N SER A 6 -8.93 -61.07 -27.34
CA SER A 6 -8.94 -59.92 -26.44
C SER A 6 -8.01 -58.81 -26.96
N LEU A 7 -8.57 -57.62 -27.17
CA LEU A 7 -7.81 -56.37 -27.30
C LEU A 7 -7.13 -56.04 -25.96
N ILE A 8 -5.82 -55.77 -25.99
CA ILE A 8 -5.12 -55.10 -24.89
C ILE A 8 -4.99 -53.63 -25.29
N ALA A 9 -5.85 -52.78 -24.73
CA ALA A 9 -5.69 -51.33 -24.79
C ALA A 9 -4.65 -50.92 -23.74
N LEU A 10 -3.48 -50.46 -24.18
CA LEU A 10 -2.51 -49.78 -23.32
C LEU A 10 -3.11 -48.43 -22.91
N ALA A 11 -3.60 -48.33 -21.67
CA ALA A 11 -3.96 -47.05 -21.09
C ALA A 11 -2.66 -46.27 -20.78
N ALA A 12 -2.34 -45.27 -21.60
CA ALA A 12 -1.31 -44.29 -21.26
C ALA A 12 -1.80 -43.46 -20.07
N LEU A 13 -1.32 -43.79 -18.87
CA LEU A 13 -1.48 -42.95 -17.68
C LEU A 13 -0.63 -41.69 -17.90
N ALA A 14 -1.24 -40.63 -18.43
CA ALA A 14 -0.70 -39.29 -18.36
C ALA A 14 -0.63 -38.91 -16.88
N VAL A 15 0.56 -39.02 -16.27
CA VAL A 15 0.84 -38.46 -14.96
C VAL A 15 0.77 -36.94 -15.13
N GLN A 16 -0.41 -36.36 -14.90
CA GLN A 16 -0.51 -34.93 -14.66
C GLN A 16 0.23 -34.68 -13.35
N ALA A 17 1.39 -34.03 -13.45
CA ALA A 17 2.10 -33.53 -12.29
C ALA A 17 1.23 -32.45 -11.63
N LEU A 18 0.40 -32.87 -10.67
CA LEU A 18 -0.25 -31.97 -9.75
C LEU A 18 0.84 -31.43 -8.82
N ALA A 19 1.26 -30.19 -9.05
CA ALA A 19 2.05 -29.44 -8.08
C ALA A 19 1.13 -29.09 -6.91
N LEU A 20 1.01 -30.00 -5.94
CA LEU A 20 0.41 -29.69 -4.66
C LEU A 20 1.45 -28.90 -3.84
N PRO A 21 1.11 -27.72 -3.32
CA PRO A 21 1.98 -27.03 -2.38
C PRO A 21 2.21 -27.94 -1.17
N VAL A 22 3.47 -28.16 -0.81
CA VAL A 22 3.84 -28.91 0.41
C VAL A 22 3.31 -28.12 1.60
N ASN A 23 2.45 -28.78 2.39
CA ASN A 23 1.61 -28.17 3.41
C ASN A 23 2.38 -27.47 4.55
N GLU A 24 1.80 -26.34 4.96
CA GLU A 24 1.56 -25.92 6.36
C GLU A 24 2.76 -25.55 7.24
N LEU A 25 3.33 -24.37 6.99
CA LEU A 25 3.17 -23.36 8.03
C LEU A 25 1.78 -22.80 7.80
N ALA A 26 0.91 -22.80 8.82
CA ALA A 26 -0.32 -22.01 8.73
C ALA A 26 0.05 -20.67 8.09
N GLU A 27 -0.61 -20.29 7.00
CA GLU A 27 -0.63 -18.89 6.62
C GLU A 27 -1.13 -18.17 7.88
N ARG A 28 -0.19 -17.72 8.71
CA ARG A 28 -0.46 -16.59 9.55
C ARG A 28 -0.80 -15.57 8.50
N ASP A 29 -2.06 -15.17 8.45
CA ASP A 29 -2.47 -13.96 7.78
C ASP A 29 -1.78 -12.82 8.51
N THR A 30 -0.47 -12.72 8.28
CA THR A 30 0.40 -11.72 8.85
C THR A 30 0.07 -10.40 8.21
N GLY A 31 -0.59 -10.40 7.04
CA GLY A 31 -0.70 -9.28 6.13
C GLY A 31 0.50 -9.14 5.18
N LEU A 32 1.54 -9.97 5.26
CA LEU A 32 2.70 -9.87 4.37
C LEU A 32 2.46 -10.60 3.04
N ASP A 33 2.36 -9.86 1.93
CA ASP A 33 2.28 -10.41 0.57
C ASP A 33 3.64 -10.34 -0.14
N VAL A 34 4.09 -11.43 -0.75
CA VAL A 34 5.35 -11.52 -1.49
C VAL A 34 5.10 -12.07 -2.89
N LYS A 35 5.42 -11.29 -3.92
CA LYS A 35 5.27 -11.67 -5.33
C LYS A 35 6.62 -11.65 -6.04
N LEU A 36 6.93 -12.73 -6.73
CA LEU A 36 8.13 -12.87 -7.56
C LEU A 36 7.73 -12.85 -9.03
N ILE A 37 8.30 -11.92 -9.80
CA ILE A 37 7.99 -11.70 -11.22
C ILE A 37 9.27 -11.92 -12.03
N PRO A 38 9.30 -12.83 -13.01
CA PRO A 38 10.45 -12.99 -13.90
C PRO A 38 10.61 -11.74 -14.78
N ILE A 39 11.85 -11.24 -14.91
CA ILE A 39 12.17 -10.07 -15.76
C ILE A 39 13.27 -10.40 -16.79
N GLY A 40 13.37 -11.68 -17.15
CA GLY A 40 14.29 -12.22 -18.16
C GLY A 40 15.58 -12.83 -17.58
N ASN A 41 16.10 -13.85 -18.25
CA ASN A 41 17.18 -14.71 -17.76
C ASN A 41 16.87 -15.24 -16.35
N THR A 42 17.83 -15.16 -15.43
CA THR A 42 17.71 -15.51 -14.02
C THR A 42 17.30 -14.32 -13.14
N ARG A 43 16.93 -13.17 -13.73
CA ARG A 43 16.53 -11.99 -12.97
C ARG A 43 15.07 -12.09 -12.55
N VAL A 44 14.82 -11.79 -11.28
CA VAL A 44 13.49 -11.80 -10.67
C VAL A 44 13.26 -10.45 -9.99
N LYS A 45 12.10 -9.84 -10.22
CA LYS A 45 11.59 -8.71 -9.46
C LYS A 45 10.77 -9.25 -8.29
N ALA A 46 11.21 -8.99 -7.07
CA ALA A 46 10.43 -9.27 -5.87
C ALA A 46 9.62 -8.02 -5.47
N ILE A 47 8.34 -8.19 -5.17
CA ILE A 47 7.45 -7.18 -4.60
C ILE A 47 7.00 -7.69 -3.24
N ILE A 48 7.32 -6.95 -2.18
CA ILE A 48 6.98 -7.28 -0.79
C ILE A 48 6.04 -6.18 -0.28
N THR A 49 4.86 -6.56 0.20
CA THR A 49 3.80 -5.63 0.63
C THR A 49 3.33 -5.97 2.03
N ASN A 50 3.28 -4.98 2.92
CA ASN A 50 2.62 -5.11 4.21
C ASN A 50 1.16 -4.64 4.08
N ASN A 51 0.23 -5.58 4.07
CA ASN A 51 -1.21 -5.36 4.10
C ASN A 51 -1.78 -5.38 5.53
N ALA A 52 -0.96 -5.56 6.56
CA ALA A 52 -1.40 -5.54 7.95
C ALA A 52 -1.72 -4.12 8.43
N ASP A 53 -2.31 -4.09 9.62
CA ASP A 53 -2.62 -2.90 10.39
C ASP A 53 -1.48 -2.43 11.29
N HIS A 54 -0.24 -2.83 11.04
CA HIS A 54 0.88 -2.39 11.86
C HIS A 54 2.17 -2.42 11.04
N GLU A 55 3.15 -1.61 11.45
CA GLU A 55 4.48 -1.69 10.86
C GLU A 55 5.08 -3.08 11.13
N MET A 56 5.62 -3.69 10.08
CA MET A 56 6.36 -4.94 10.20
C MET A 56 7.85 -4.67 10.18
N SER A 57 8.58 -5.30 11.09
CA SER A 57 10.04 -5.30 11.12
C SER A 57 10.58 -6.68 10.74
N PHE A 58 11.49 -6.71 9.77
CA PHE A 58 12.13 -7.94 9.29
C PHE A 58 13.62 -7.87 9.50
N VAL A 59 14.21 -8.97 9.95
CA VAL A 59 15.68 -9.12 9.90
C VAL A 59 16.10 -9.12 8.43
N LYS A 60 17.05 -8.24 8.06
CA LYS A 60 17.56 -8.11 6.69
C LYS A 60 18.43 -9.28 6.29
N TYR A 61 19.20 -9.81 7.23
CA TYR A 61 20.25 -10.78 6.97
C TYR A 61 19.71 -12.09 6.40
N ASN A 62 20.40 -12.62 5.40
CA ASN A 62 19.99 -13.83 4.67
C ASN A 62 18.61 -13.73 4.02
N THR A 63 18.12 -12.52 3.73
CA THR A 63 16.84 -12.28 3.03
C THR A 63 17.05 -11.52 1.72
N LEU A 64 15.95 -11.19 1.03
CA LEU A 64 15.93 -10.31 -0.15
C LEU A 64 16.46 -8.89 0.15
N PHE A 65 16.51 -8.48 1.42
CA PHE A 65 17.04 -7.18 1.85
C PHE A 65 18.54 -7.19 2.16
N ASP A 66 19.19 -8.37 2.14
CA ASP A 66 20.63 -8.50 2.34
C ASP A 66 21.36 -8.13 1.04
N SER A 67 22.37 -7.27 1.10
CA SER A 67 23.21 -6.94 -0.06
C SER A 67 24.29 -8.00 -0.32
N SER A 68 24.59 -8.86 0.66
CA SER A 68 25.61 -9.90 0.59
C SER A 68 25.24 -11.01 -0.40
N PRO A 69 26.22 -11.79 -0.91
CA PRO A 69 25.97 -12.92 -1.81
C PRO A 69 25.54 -14.18 -1.04
N VAL A 70 24.47 -14.04 -0.24
CA VAL A 70 23.85 -15.10 0.57
C VAL A 70 22.66 -15.73 -0.16
N ARG A 71 22.12 -16.83 0.38
CA ARG A 71 20.96 -17.51 -0.21
C ARG A 71 19.68 -16.73 0.08
N LYS A 72 19.14 -16.04 -0.91
CA LYS A 72 17.92 -15.21 -0.80
C LYS A 72 16.65 -15.90 -1.31
N VAL A 73 16.82 -16.86 -2.22
CA VAL A 73 15.78 -17.65 -2.85
C VAL A 73 16.23 -19.09 -2.98
N GLN A 74 15.28 -20.02 -3.02
CA GLN A 74 15.55 -21.41 -3.41
C GLN A 74 15.35 -21.53 -4.93
N ILE A 75 16.34 -22.09 -5.62
CA ILE A 75 16.28 -22.35 -7.05
C ILE A 75 16.14 -23.85 -7.24
N SER A 76 15.17 -24.27 -8.05
CA SER A 76 15.04 -25.65 -8.50
C SER A 76 15.06 -25.71 -10.02
N LYS A 77 15.57 -26.81 -10.56
CA LYS A 77 15.54 -27.17 -11.97
C LYS A 77 15.08 -28.62 -12.06
N ASP A 78 14.03 -28.87 -12.85
CA ASP A 78 13.47 -30.21 -13.07
C ASP A 78 13.16 -30.94 -11.74
N GLY A 79 12.59 -30.21 -10.78
CA GLY A 79 12.27 -30.72 -9.44
C GLY A 79 13.47 -30.84 -8.48
N SER A 80 14.70 -30.68 -8.96
CA SER A 80 15.93 -30.78 -8.16
C SER A 80 16.39 -29.41 -7.69
N ILE A 81 16.68 -29.26 -6.39
CA ILE A 81 17.24 -28.00 -5.84
C ILE A 81 18.65 -27.80 -6.38
N VAL A 82 18.91 -26.63 -6.94
CA VAL A 82 20.25 -26.24 -7.41
C VAL A 82 21.13 -25.92 -6.20
N PRO A 83 22.34 -26.51 -6.08
CA PRO A 83 23.25 -26.23 -4.99
C PRO A 83 23.60 -24.75 -4.88
N PHE A 84 23.52 -24.22 -3.66
CA PHE A 84 23.91 -22.85 -3.37
C PHE A 84 25.42 -22.76 -3.14
N ASN A 85 26.10 -21.98 -4.00
CA ASN A 85 27.56 -21.80 -4.01
C ASN A 85 28.02 -20.43 -3.45
N GLY A 86 27.09 -19.62 -2.91
CA GLY A 86 27.43 -18.33 -2.32
C GLY A 86 27.86 -18.42 -0.85
N MET A 87 27.93 -17.26 -0.19
CA MET A 87 28.32 -17.16 1.21
C MET A 87 27.22 -17.67 2.15
N ARG A 88 27.62 -18.38 3.21
CA ARG A 88 26.75 -18.75 4.33
C ARG A 88 27.16 -17.90 5.53
N LEU A 89 26.35 -16.90 5.85
CA LEU A 89 26.56 -16.03 6.99
C LEU A 89 25.66 -16.45 8.15
N TYR A 90 26.25 -16.52 9.34
CA TYR A 90 25.59 -16.85 10.58
C TYR A 90 25.59 -15.61 11.47
N TYR A 91 24.43 -15.30 12.03
CA TYR A 91 24.22 -14.13 12.88
C TYR A 91 23.66 -14.58 14.21
N ASP A 92 24.10 -13.96 15.30
CA ASP A 92 23.46 -14.13 16.60
C ASP A 92 22.14 -13.36 16.61
N ILE A 93 21.05 -14.08 16.37
CA ILE A 93 19.69 -13.51 16.31
C ILE A 93 19.23 -12.90 17.64
N ASN A 94 19.89 -13.24 18.75
CA ASN A 94 19.57 -12.70 20.07
C ASN A 94 20.27 -11.36 20.35
N ASN A 95 21.22 -10.96 19.48
CA ASN A 95 22.04 -9.77 19.66
C ASN A 95 22.22 -9.02 18.32
N LEU A 96 21.11 -8.69 17.67
CA LEU A 96 21.11 -7.92 16.44
C LEU A 96 20.97 -6.41 16.72
N PRO A 97 21.78 -5.56 16.08
CA PRO A 97 21.62 -4.11 16.23
C PRO A 97 20.41 -3.62 15.42
N LYS A 98 19.93 -2.40 15.69
CA LYS A 98 18.70 -1.87 15.08
C LYS A 98 18.77 -1.82 13.54
N GLU A 99 19.94 -1.54 12.99
CA GLU A 99 20.22 -1.51 11.56
C GLU A 99 20.10 -2.89 10.88
N ALA A 100 20.09 -3.99 11.64
CA ALA A 100 19.81 -5.32 11.11
C ALA A 100 18.35 -5.46 10.64
N TYR A 101 17.46 -4.54 11.03
CA TYR A 101 16.04 -4.61 10.74
C TYR A 101 15.64 -3.67 9.61
N LYS A 102 14.75 -4.16 8.73
CA LYS A 102 14.05 -3.38 7.72
C LYS A 102 12.60 -3.28 8.14
N THR A 103 12.09 -2.05 8.24
CA THR A 103 10.67 -1.82 8.49
C THR A 103 9.88 -1.66 7.19
N LEU A 104 8.63 -2.10 7.21
CA LEU A 104 7.65 -1.91 6.15
C LEU A 104 6.37 -1.38 6.78
N ALA A 105 6.07 -0.12 6.50
CA ALA A 105 4.84 0.52 6.95
C ALA A 105 3.60 -0.15 6.31
N PRO A 106 2.41 -0.05 6.94
CA PRO A 106 1.16 -0.48 6.33
C PRO A 106 0.98 0.09 4.92
N GLY A 107 0.42 -0.71 4.01
CA GLY A 107 0.28 -0.37 2.59
C GLY A 107 -0.38 0.99 2.33
N GLY A 108 -1.28 1.43 3.23
CA GLY A 108 -1.92 2.74 3.17
C GLY A 108 -0.96 3.93 3.16
N LEU A 109 0.03 3.96 4.06
CA LEU A 109 1.00 5.06 4.11
C LEU A 109 1.85 5.11 2.84
N ARG A 110 2.29 3.95 2.32
CA ARG A 110 3.04 3.88 1.06
C ARG A 110 2.21 4.37 -0.13
N ASN A 111 0.93 4.00 -0.20
CA ASN A 111 0.03 4.45 -1.24
C ASN A 111 -0.24 5.96 -1.10
N CYS A 112 -0.41 6.47 0.12
CA CYS A 112 -0.52 7.90 0.40
C CYS A 112 0.67 8.68 -0.15
N VAL A 113 1.92 8.22 0.07
CA VAL A 113 3.11 8.87 -0.51
C VAL A 113 2.97 9.00 -2.03
N THR A 114 2.57 7.92 -2.70
CA THR A 114 2.40 7.92 -4.16
C THR A 114 1.33 8.91 -4.60
N TYR A 115 0.19 8.93 -3.90
CA TYR A 115 -0.97 9.74 -4.25
C TYR A 115 -0.66 11.22 -4.05
N ALA A 116 -0.12 11.56 -2.89
CA ALA A 116 0.24 12.91 -2.54
C ALA A 116 1.36 13.45 -3.46
N GLN A 117 2.38 12.66 -3.80
CA GLN A 117 3.43 13.10 -4.74
C GLN A 117 2.89 13.39 -6.14
N ARG A 118 2.05 12.51 -6.69
CA ARG A 118 1.42 12.73 -8.00
C ARG A 118 0.47 13.91 -7.98
N ALA A 119 -0.33 14.05 -6.93
CA ALA A 119 -1.23 15.17 -6.74
C ALA A 119 -0.49 16.51 -6.61
N ALA A 120 0.65 16.55 -5.91
CA ALA A 120 1.48 17.75 -5.83
C ALA A 120 1.99 18.19 -7.21
N GLN A 121 2.46 17.26 -8.03
CA GLN A 121 2.91 17.52 -9.39
C GLN A 121 1.76 17.99 -10.29
N ALA A 122 0.61 17.30 -10.24
CA ALA A 122 -0.56 17.67 -11.01
C ALA A 122 -1.13 19.04 -10.60
N ALA A 123 -1.17 19.34 -9.30
CA ALA A 123 -1.63 20.62 -8.79
C ALA A 123 -0.73 21.77 -9.28
N SER A 124 0.60 21.62 -9.18
CA SER A 124 1.55 22.71 -9.51
C SER A 124 1.76 22.91 -11.02
N GLY A 125 1.80 21.83 -11.82
CA GLY A 125 2.17 21.89 -13.24
C GLY A 125 1.29 21.08 -14.19
N GLY A 126 0.29 20.36 -13.68
CA GLY A 126 -0.61 19.54 -14.49
C GLY A 126 -1.72 20.30 -15.21
N ASN A 127 -2.70 19.55 -15.70
CA ASN A 127 -3.86 20.10 -16.42
C ASN A 127 -4.72 20.99 -15.49
N ALA A 128 -4.88 22.26 -15.87
CA ALA A 128 -5.64 23.25 -15.08
C ALA A 128 -7.15 22.94 -15.01
N GLN A 129 -7.75 22.40 -16.07
CA GLN A 129 -9.17 22.01 -16.09
C GLN A 129 -9.42 20.82 -15.14
N LYS A 130 -8.49 19.86 -15.11
CA LYS A 130 -8.52 18.75 -14.16
C LYS A 130 -8.44 19.28 -12.72
N PHE A 131 -7.57 20.25 -12.43
CA PHE A 131 -7.54 20.88 -11.12
C PHE A 131 -8.85 21.64 -10.80
N GLN A 132 -9.40 22.36 -11.78
CA GLN A 132 -10.67 23.09 -11.63
C GLN A 132 -11.86 22.15 -11.36
N GLU A 133 -11.86 20.94 -11.90
CA GLU A 133 -12.88 19.92 -11.64
C GLU A 133 -13.07 19.68 -10.13
N TYR A 134 -11.96 19.57 -9.40
CA TYR A 134 -11.94 19.29 -7.97
C TYR A 134 -11.94 20.53 -7.10
N PHE A 135 -11.24 21.60 -7.48
CA PHE A 135 -11.06 22.78 -6.61
C PHE A 135 -11.81 24.04 -7.07
N LYS A 136 -12.55 23.96 -8.18
CA LYS A 136 -13.41 25.02 -8.75
C LYS A 136 -12.71 26.34 -9.05
N THR A 137 -11.39 26.29 -9.18
CA THR A 137 -10.54 27.43 -9.53
C THR A 137 -9.36 26.95 -10.34
N THR A 138 -8.73 27.85 -11.09
CA THR A 138 -7.47 27.61 -11.79
C THR A 138 -6.36 28.54 -11.30
N SER A 139 -6.61 29.30 -10.22
CA SER A 139 -5.66 30.31 -9.76
C SER A 139 -4.32 29.70 -9.38
N GLN A 140 -3.23 30.33 -9.83
CA GLN A 140 -1.89 29.82 -9.58
C GLN A 140 -1.58 29.74 -8.07
N GLN A 141 -2.10 30.69 -7.29
CA GLN A 141 -1.97 30.70 -5.84
C GLN A 141 -2.66 29.48 -5.19
N ALA A 142 -3.89 29.15 -5.59
CA ALA A 142 -4.60 27.99 -5.05
C ALA A 142 -3.89 26.69 -5.43
N ARG A 143 -3.47 26.57 -6.69
CA ARG A 143 -2.70 25.44 -7.21
C ARG A 143 -1.41 25.21 -6.45
N GLN A 144 -0.63 26.26 -6.20
CA GLN A 144 0.60 26.18 -5.40
C GLN A 144 0.32 25.86 -3.93
N SER A 145 -0.78 26.37 -3.36
CA SER A 145 -1.17 26.03 -1.98
C SER A 145 -1.52 24.54 -1.85
N VAL A 146 -2.35 24.02 -2.74
CA VAL A 146 -2.72 22.60 -2.79
C VAL A 146 -1.49 21.71 -3.02
N ALA A 147 -0.59 22.10 -3.93
CA ALA A 147 0.65 21.37 -4.17
C ALA A 147 1.53 21.30 -2.90
N ARG A 148 1.68 22.40 -2.16
CA ARG A 148 2.44 22.42 -0.90
C ARG A 148 1.79 21.57 0.18
N ARG A 149 0.45 21.55 0.28
CA ARG A 149 -0.26 20.64 1.19
C ARG A 149 0.07 19.19 0.85
N PHE A 150 -0.05 18.79 -0.41
CA PHE A 150 0.29 17.43 -0.83
C PHE A 150 1.76 17.08 -0.61
N GLN A 151 2.70 18.00 -0.80
CA GLN A 151 4.11 17.78 -0.48
C GLN A 151 4.31 17.50 1.02
N ALA A 152 3.62 18.26 1.90
CA ALA A 152 3.67 18.02 3.34
C ALA A 152 3.04 16.67 3.72
N ILE A 153 1.92 16.29 3.11
CA ILE A 153 1.28 14.97 3.30
C ILE A 153 2.21 13.85 2.83
N ALA A 154 2.87 13.99 1.68
CA ALA A 154 3.81 13.00 1.18
C ALA A 154 5.00 12.80 2.12
N GLN A 155 5.50 13.88 2.74
CA GLN A 155 6.56 13.80 3.75
C GLN A 155 6.06 13.07 5.00
N GLU A 156 4.86 13.39 5.50
CA GLU A 156 4.31 12.72 6.67
C GLU A 156 4.06 11.23 6.40
N CYS A 157 3.47 10.88 5.25
CA CYS A 157 3.19 9.49 4.88
C CYS A 157 4.46 8.63 4.68
N SER A 158 5.65 9.24 4.62
CA SER A 158 6.90 8.52 4.39
C SER A 158 7.40 7.71 5.60
N SER A 159 6.80 7.90 6.77
CA SER A 159 7.16 7.20 8.00
C SER A 159 5.92 6.91 8.85
N ALA A 160 5.88 5.73 9.47
CA ALA A 160 4.84 5.38 10.44
C ALA A 160 5.18 5.82 11.87
N ASN A 161 6.46 6.04 12.16
CA ASN A 161 6.98 6.22 13.53
C ASN A 161 7.73 7.55 13.72
N GLN A 162 7.71 8.42 12.72
CA GLN A 162 8.39 9.71 12.71
C GLN A 162 7.50 10.68 11.94
N GLY A 163 7.48 11.94 12.35
CA GLY A 163 6.63 12.93 11.70
C GLY A 163 5.99 13.87 12.72
N ARG A 164 4.93 14.54 12.28
CA ARG A 164 4.17 15.51 13.06
C ARG A 164 2.85 14.94 13.59
N THR A 165 2.50 13.74 13.18
CA THR A 165 1.31 13.01 13.61
C THR A 165 1.66 11.70 14.29
N ILE A 166 0.73 11.20 15.10
CA ILE A 166 0.75 9.83 15.58
C ILE A 166 -0.38 9.09 14.87
N TYR A 167 0.01 8.03 14.14
CA TYR A 167 -0.91 7.23 13.33
C TYR A 167 -1.27 5.94 14.06
N PHE A 168 -2.52 5.84 14.50
CA PHE A 168 -3.05 4.66 15.17
C PHE A 168 -3.80 3.80 14.17
N CYS A 169 -3.42 2.53 14.09
CA CYS A 169 -4.08 1.58 13.20
C CYS A 169 -5.35 0.96 13.80
N GLN A 170 -5.60 1.21 15.09
CA GLN A 170 -6.75 0.74 15.84
C GLN A 170 -7.36 1.88 16.65
N ASP A 171 -8.63 1.75 17.00
CA ASP A 171 -9.39 2.77 17.70
C ASP A 171 -9.02 2.90 19.19
N VAL A 172 -7.89 3.56 19.44
CA VAL A 172 -7.36 3.78 20.80
C VAL A 172 -8.24 4.71 21.65
N TYR A 173 -9.13 5.50 21.05
CA TYR A 173 -10.05 6.40 21.77
C TYR A 173 -11.48 5.88 21.87
N ARG A 174 -11.81 4.75 21.25
CA ARG A 174 -13.18 4.18 21.24
C ARG A 174 -14.23 5.12 20.62
N ASN A 175 -13.83 5.88 19.61
CA ASN A 175 -14.69 6.83 18.90
C ASN A 175 -15.28 6.27 17.60
N CYS A 176 -14.79 5.12 17.13
CA CYS A 176 -15.26 4.51 15.90
C CYS A 176 -16.69 3.99 16.06
N GLN A 177 -17.51 4.32 15.06
CA GLN A 177 -18.88 3.84 14.91
C GLN A 177 -19.01 3.16 13.55
N ARG A 178 -20.05 2.34 13.38
CA ARG A 178 -20.31 1.66 12.11
C ARG A 178 -20.45 2.69 10.98
N GLY A 179 -19.67 2.53 9.92
CA GLY A 179 -19.62 3.44 8.78
C GLY A 179 -18.56 4.53 8.87
N LEU A 180 -17.95 4.76 10.04
CA LEU A 180 -16.80 5.66 10.16
C LEU A 180 -15.52 4.90 9.79
N ILE A 181 -14.82 5.37 8.76
CA ILE A 181 -13.66 4.68 8.19
C ILE A 181 -12.38 5.04 8.95
N ALA A 182 -12.16 6.32 9.21
CA ALA A 182 -11.06 6.83 10.01
C ALA A 182 -11.47 8.18 10.61
N TYR A 183 -10.65 8.71 11.51
CA TYR A 183 -10.81 10.08 11.98
C TYR A 183 -9.49 10.70 12.42
N THR A 184 -9.47 12.03 12.42
CA THR A 184 -8.35 12.84 12.91
C THR A 184 -8.79 13.66 14.11
N ILE A 185 -7.92 13.77 15.12
CA ILE A 185 -8.06 14.71 16.24
C ILE A 185 -7.01 15.81 16.05
N PRO A 186 -7.35 16.94 15.36
CA PRO A 186 -6.35 17.95 14.99
C PRO A 186 -5.62 18.55 16.18
N ALA A 187 -6.32 18.77 17.30
CA ALA A 187 -5.73 19.31 18.52
C ALA A 187 -4.62 18.43 19.13
N ARG A 188 -4.57 17.14 18.78
CA ARG A 188 -3.55 16.19 19.23
C ARG A 188 -2.61 15.73 18.12
N SER A 189 -2.88 16.09 16.87
CA SER A 189 -2.20 15.51 15.70
C SER A 189 -2.29 13.97 15.65
N HIS A 190 -3.41 13.42 16.10
CA HIS A 190 -3.63 11.98 16.09
C HIS A 190 -4.55 11.60 14.95
N VAL A 191 -4.17 10.59 14.19
CA VAL A 191 -4.97 10.01 13.11
C VAL A 191 -5.24 8.56 13.46
N VAL A 192 -6.48 8.12 13.34
CA VAL A 192 -6.93 6.81 13.83
C VAL A 192 -7.74 6.11 12.76
N ASN A 193 -7.32 4.90 12.40
CA ASN A 193 -8.12 4.01 11.55
C ASN A 193 -9.18 3.30 12.38
N CYS A 194 -10.40 3.26 11.85
CA CYS A 194 -11.48 2.46 12.40
C CYS A 194 -11.49 1.04 11.81
N PRO A 195 -12.22 0.08 12.41
CA PRO A 195 -12.35 -1.26 11.85
C PRO A 195 -12.84 -1.29 10.39
N ASP A 196 -13.67 -0.34 9.98
CA ASP A 196 -14.20 -0.27 8.61
C ASP A 196 -13.15 0.16 7.57
N TYR A 197 -12.04 0.83 7.98
CA TYR A 197 -10.89 1.07 7.11
C TYR A 197 -10.33 -0.24 6.53
N TRP A 198 -10.19 -1.26 7.39
CA TRP A 198 -9.62 -2.55 7.00
C TRP A 198 -10.55 -3.41 6.13
N ARG A 199 -11.80 -2.97 5.92
CA ARG A 199 -12.72 -3.59 4.95
C ARG A 199 -12.57 -3.00 3.54
N LEU A 200 -11.86 -1.89 3.40
CA LEU A 200 -11.58 -1.30 2.09
C LEU A 200 -10.52 -2.14 1.35
N PRO A 201 -10.52 -2.08 0.01
CA PRO A 201 -9.41 -2.64 -0.75
C PRO A 201 -8.10 -1.94 -0.36
N PRO A 202 -6.97 -2.68 -0.21
CA PRO A 202 -5.67 -2.06 0.05
C PRO A 202 -5.21 -1.12 -1.08
N VAL A 203 -5.56 -1.46 -2.32
CA VAL A 203 -5.26 -0.69 -3.53
C VAL A 203 -6.44 -0.77 -4.49
N VAL A 204 -6.86 0.38 -4.99
CA VAL A 204 -7.74 0.48 -6.17
C VAL A 204 -6.89 0.93 -7.37
N ASN A 205 -6.92 0.15 -8.46
CA ASN A 205 -6.06 0.38 -9.62
C ASN A 205 -6.65 1.37 -10.64
N ARG A 206 -7.97 1.60 -10.62
CA ARG A 206 -8.68 2.49 -11.56
C ARG A 206 -9.90 3.10 -10.89
N GLY A 207 -10.24 4.34 -11.25
CA GLY A 207 -11.42 5.01 -10.73
C GLY A 207 -11.19 5.67 -9.36
N LEU A 208 -12.28 6.13 -8.77
CA LEU A 208 -12.26 7.05 -7.62
C LEU A 208 -12.64 6.38 -6.30
N ASP A 209 -12.85 5.05 -6.29
CA ASP A 209 -13.25 4.34 -5.08
C ASP A 209 -12.18 4.47 -3.98
N PRO A 210 -12.59 4.59 -2.70
CA PRO A 210 -11.65 4.66 -1.59
C PRO A 210 -10.82 3.39 -1.47
N ASP A 211 -9.52 3.57 -1.25
CA ASP A 211 -8.60 2.55 -0.76
C ASP A 211 -7.85 3.08 0.47
N HIS A 212 -6.95 2.28 1.02
CA HIS A 212 -6.15 2.66 2.17
C HIS A 212 -5.38 3.99 1.97
N GLY A 213 -4.79 4.21 0.78
CA GLY A 213 -4.03 5.44 0.50
C GLY A 213 -4.93 6.68 0.38
N TYR A 214 -6.09 6.51 -0.24
CA TYR A 214 -7.13 7.54 -0.35
C TYR A 214 -7.55 8.07 1.03
N VAL A 215 -7.82 7.16 1.96
CA VAL A 215 -8.29 7.52 3.31
C VAL A 215 -7.18 8.19 4.11
N VAL A 216 -5.93 7.70 4.02
CA VAL A 216 -4.79 8.35 4.68
C VAL A 216 -4.62 9.79 4.19
N VAL A 217 -4.71 10.03 2.87
CA VAL A 217 -4.65 11.40 2.32
C VAL A 217 -5.76 12.26 2.91
N HIS A 218 -6.98 11.73 3.02
CA HIS A 218 -8.13 12.45 3.58
C HIS A 218 -7.82 12.90 5.02
N GLU A 219 -7.50 11.96 5.89
CA GLU A 219 -7.24 12.23 7.30
C GLU A 219 -6.06 13.19 7.51
N PHE A 220 -5.00 13.04 6.73
CA PHE A 220 -3.82 13.90 6.85
C PHE A 220 -4.10 15.34 6.43
N THR A 221 -5.14 15.58 5.63
CA THR A 221 -5.54 16.95 5.31
C THR A 221 -6.14 17.70 6.51
N HIS A 222 -6.75 16.99 7.47
CA HIS A 222 -7.30 17.58 8.70
C HIS A 222 -6.22 17.96 9.71
N ALA A 223 -5.08 17.26 9.70
CA ALA A 223 -4.00 17.47 10.64
C ALA A 223 -3.31 18.83 10.42
N THR A 224 -3.64 19.81 11.26
CA THR A 224 -3.07 21.17 11.22
C THR A 224 -1.55 21.19 11.41
N SER A 225 -0.99 20.17 12.05
CA SER A 225 0.45 19.99 12.23
C SER A 225 1.17 19.65 10.91
N ILE A 226 0.49 18.98 9.96
CA ILE A 226 1.04 18.72 8.63
C ILE A 226 1.00 19.98 7.79
N PHE A 227 -0.18 20.61 7.70
CA PHE A 227 -0.40 21.83 6.93
C PHE A 227 -1.59 22.62 7.48
N SER A 228 -1.38 23.91 7.76
CA SER A 228 -2.42 24.79 8.33
C SER A 228 -3.02 25.73 7.29
N PRO A 229 -4.34 25.99 7.32
CA PRO A 229 -5.33 25.37 8.21
C PRO A 229 -5.62 23.92 7.81
N GLY A 230 -6.05 23.10 8.77
CA GLY A 230 -6.62 21.78 8.50
C GLY A 230 -7.89 21.90 7.66
N THR A 231 -8.17 20.90 6.83
CA THR A 231 -9.46 20.77 6.14
C THR A 231 -10.57 20.41 7.13
N VAL A 232 -11.81 20.47 6.64
CA VAL A 232 -13.02 19.97 7.27
C VAL A 232 -13.76 19.05 6.29
N ASP A 233 -14.88 18.50 6.71
CA ASP A 233 -15.72 17.62 5.88
C ASP A 233 -17.01 18.32 5.44
N HIS A 234 -16.91 19.05 4.34
CA HIS A 234 -18.08 19.69 3.69
C HIS A 234 -18.91 18.67 2.90
N ALA A 235 -18.27 17.66 2.32
CA ALA A 235 -18.93 16.63 1.51
C ALA A 235 -18.03 15.40 1.35
N TYR A 236 -18.68 14.26 1.11
CA TYR A 236 -18.02 12.98 0.81
C TYR A 236 -18.52 12.43 -0.53
N GLY A 237 -17.60 11.83 -1.29
CA GLY A 237 -17.85 11.24 -2.60
C GLY A 237 -17.86 12.27 -3.73
N TYR A 238 -17.50 11.81 -4.92
CA TYR A 238 -17.31 12.64 -6.12
C TYR A 238 -18.51 13.53 -6.44
N GLU A 239 -19.72 12.96 -6.46
CA GLU A 239 -20.95 13.67 -6.81
C GLU A 239 -21.25 14.84 -5.87
N GLN A 240 -21.02 14.67 -4.56
CA GLN A 240 -21.27 15.73 -3.58
C GLN A 240 -20.15 16.76 -3.58
N CYS A 241 -18.89 16.31 -3.64
CA CYS A 241 -17.72 17.18 -3.73
C CYS A 241 -17.75 18.07 -4.97
N ARG A 242 -18.38 17.62 -6.06
CA ARG A 242 -18.54 18.43 -7.28
C ARG A 242 -19.48 19.61 -7.15
N ARG A 243 -20.37 19.61 -6.16
CA ARG A 243 -21.35 20.69 -5.91
C ARG A 243 -20.80 21.80 -5.02
N LEU A 244 -19.68 21.57 -4.34
CA LEU A 244 -19.02 22.56 -3.50
C LEU A 244 -18.51 23.74 -4.34
N ASN A 245 -18.48 24.93 -3.72
CA ASN A 245 -17.80 26.10 -4.30
C ASN A 245 -16.27 26.04 -4.07
N ALA A 246 -15.51 26.95 -4.68
CA ALA A 246 -14.04 26.92 -4.60
C ALA A 246 -13.49 26.98 -3.17
N GLN A 247 -14.06 27.81 -2.30
CA GLN A 247 -13.62 27.93 -0.90
C GLN A 247 -13.88 26.64 -0.12
N GLN A 248 -15.05 26.04 -0.30
CA GLN A 248 -15.40 24.76 0.30
C GLN A 248 -14.50 23.64 -0.24
N SER A 249 -14.31 23.53 -1.56
CA SER A 249 -13.45 22.51 -2.16
C SER A 249 -11.99 22.60 -1.71
N LEU A 250 -11.44 23.81 -1.55
CA LEU A 250 -10.07 24.01 -1.04
C LEU A 250 -9.92 23.67 0.45
N SER A 251 -11.03 23.62 1.18
CA SER A 251 -11.08 23.27 2.61
C SER A 251 -11.74 21.92 2.89
N ASN A 252 -12.15 21.16 1.88
CA ASN A 252 -12.79 19.85 2.03
C ASN A 252 -11.76 18.72 1.90
N ALA A 253 -11.66 17.83 2.87
CA ALA A 253 -10.68 16.73 2.85
C ALA A 253 -10.86 15.80 1.64
N ASP A 254 -12.10 15.44 1.33
CA ASP A 254 -12.39 14.46 0.29
C ASP A 254 -12.09 14.98 -1.13
N ASN A 255 -12.11 16.31 -1.36
CA ASN A 255 -11.64 16.88 -2.62
C ASN A 255 -10.14 16.61 -2.87
N TYR A 256 -9.31 16.56 -1.82
CA TYR A 256 -7.90 16.20 -1.95
C TYR A 256 -7.73 14.72 -2.29
N SER A 257 -8.46 13.84 -1.61
CA SER A 257 -8.38 12.39 -1.86
C SER A 257 -8.88 12.01 -3.25
N LEU A 258 -10.00 12.58 -3.70
CA LEU A 258 -10.53 12.39 -5.04
C LEU A 258 -9.56 12.89 -6.11
N PHE A 259 -9.02 14.10 -5.96
CA PHE A 259 -8.04 14.63 -6.90
C PHE A 259 -6.78 13.75 -6.97
N ALA A 260 -6.28 13.31 -5.81
CA ALA A 260 -5.09 12.47 -5.74
C ALA A 260 -5.30 11.07 -6.34
N ALA A 261 -6.48 10.48 -6.13
CA ALA A 261 -6.86 9.22 -6.75
C ALA A 261 -6.96 9.37 -8.28
N ASP A 262 -7.65 10.40 -8.78
CA ASP A 262 -7.86 10.62 -10.21
C ASP A 262 -6.53 10.75 -10.95
N VAL A 263 -5.66 11.68 -10.52
CA VAL A 263 -4.35 11.91 -11.17
C VAL A 263 -3.35 10.76 -10.98
N THR A 264 -3.68 9.78 -10.14
CA THR A 264 -2.86 8.58 -9.94
C THR A 264 -3.33 7.40 -10.78
N ARG A 265 -4.65 7.26 -10.98
CA ARG A 265 -5.29 6.03 -11.47
C ARG A 265 -5.97 6.19 -12.83
N ASN A 266 -6.08 7.40 -13.35
CA ASN A 266 -6.71 7.72 -14.64
C ASN A 266 -5.77 8.55 -15.52
#